data_AF-K1PZZ0-F1
#
_entry.id   AF-K1PZZ0-F1
#
_cell.length_a   1.000
_cell.length_b   1.000
_cell.length_c   1.000
_cell.angle_alpha   90.00
_cell.angle_beta   90.00
_cell.angle_gamma   90.00
#
_symmetry.space_group_name_H-M   'P 1'
#
loop_
_entity.id
_entity.type
_entity.pdbx_description
1 polymer ?
#
loop_
_entity_poly.entity_id
_entity_poly.type
_entity_poly.pdbx_seq_one_letter_code
_entity_poly.pdbx_strand_id
1 'polypeptide(L)'
;MALQLDEERKTCWVCFATEDDDSSTPWVRPCRCKGTTKWVHQLCLQRWIDEKQKGKSTSKVACPQCNTEYIIVFPKLGPLVFVMDKIDRIIYKVAPFVAGSILMGSVYWTAVTYGAITVMQFQEVFVCEG
;
A
#
# COMPACT_ATOMS: atom_id res chain seq x y z
N MET A 1 -12.85 -29.64 -41.34
CA MET A 1 -12.61 -30.10 -39.95
C MET A 1 -12.00 -28.97 -39.14
N ALA A 2 -12.80 -28.02 -38.63
CA ALA A 2 -12.26 -26.85 -37.91
C ALA A 2 -13.10 -26.49 -36.67
N LEU A 3 -13.51 -27.48 -35.88
CA LEU A 3 -14.30 -27.26 -34.67
C LEU A 3 -13.86 -28.17 -33.51
N GLN A 4 -12.58 -28.14 -33.11
CA GLN A 4 -12.13 -28.92 -31.93
C GLN A 4 -11.06 -28.24 -31.05
N LEU A 5 -10.99 -26.91 -30.93
CA LEU A 5 -10.05 -26.28 -29.97
C LEU A 5 -10.62 -25.08 -29.18
N ASP A 6 -11.94 -24.98 -29.00
CA ASP A 6 -12.52 -23.92 -28.15
C ASP A 6 -12.83 -24.38 -26.71
N GLU A 7 -12.71 -25.68 -26.42
CA GLU A 7 -13.11 -26.24 -25.13
C GLU A 7 -12.01 -26.18 -24.05
N GLU A 8 -10.78 -25.78 -24.41
CA GLU A 8 -9.62 -25.79 -23.51
C GLU A 8 -8.95 -24.42 -23.29
N ARG A 9 -9.40 -23.35 -23.96
CA ARG A 9 -8.83 -22.02 -23.72
C ARG A 9 -9.24 -21.52 -22.34
N LYS A 10 -8.26 -21.30 -21.48
CA LYS A 10 -8.47 -20.70 -20.16
C LYS A 10 -8.72 -19.21 -20.37
N THR A 11 -9.83 -18.72 -19.83
CA THR A 11 -10.19 -17.30 -19.85
C THR A 11 -10.46 -16.85 -18.44
N CYS A 12 -9.83 -15.75 -18.02
CA CYS A 12 -10.05 -15.20 -16.70
C CYS A 12 -11.41 -14.50 -16.65
N TRP A 13 -12.33 -14.93 -15.78
CA TRP A 13 -13.68 -14.32 -15.70
C TRP A 13 -13.70 -12.90 -15.13
N VAL A 14 -12.60 -12.43 -14.53
CA VAL A 14 -12.48 -11.08 -13.95
C VAL A 14 -11.98 -10.07 -14.97
N CYS A 15 -10.89 -10.39 -15.69
CA CYS A 15 -10.27 -9.48 -16.66
C CYS A 15 -10.54 -9.84 -18.13
N PHE A 16 -11.24 -10.96 -18.39
CA PHE A 16 -11.57 -11.48 -19.72
C PHE A 16 -10.37 -11.83 -20.62
N ALA A 17 -9.15 -11.75 -20.09
CA ALA A 17 -7.93 -12.15 -20.81
C ALA A 17 -7.86 -13.67 -20.98
N THR A 18 -7.27 -14.08 -22.11
CA THR A 18 -7.06 -15.49 -22.46
C THR A 18 -5.64 -15.94 -22.09
N GLU A 19 -5.39 -17.25 -22.11
CA GLU A 19 -4.06 -17.82 -21.85
C GLU A 19 -2.96 -17.24 -22.78
N ASP A 20 -3.31 -16.82 -23.99
CA ASP A 20 -2.40 -16.21 -24.96
C ASP A 20 -1.96 -14.78 -24.60
N ASP A 21 -2.79 -14.03 -23.86
CA ASP A 21 -2.51 -12.64 -23.52
C ASP A 21 -1.50 -12.50 -22.36
N ASP A 22 -1.47 -13.47 -21.43
CA ASP A 22 -0.71 -13.32 -20.19
C ASP A 22 -0.22 -14.68 -19.62
N SER A 23 0.78 -15.26 -20.28
CA SER A 23 1.43 -16.52 -19.88
C SER A 23 2.25 -16.43 -18.59
N SER A 24 2.46 -15.21 -18.08
CA SER A 24 3.33 -14.94 -16.93
C SER A 24 2.64 -15.09 -15.57
N THR A 25 1.30 -15.12 -15.54
CA THR A 25 0.54 -15.13 -14.29
C THR A 25 -0.01 -16.52 -13.95
N PRO A 26 0.05 -16.95 -12.67
CA PRO A 26 -0.44 -18.27 -12.28
C PRO A 26 -1.96 -18.33 -12.37
N TRP A 27 -2.44 -19.31 -13.14
CA TRP A 27 -3.85 -19.65 -13.26
C TRP A 27 -4.30 -20.50 -12.07
N VAL A 28 -5.41 -20.11 -11.44
CA VAL A 28 -5.99 -20.84 -10.30
C VAL A 28 -7.44 -21.25 -10.60
N ARG A 29 -7.84 -22.36 -9.99
CA ARG A 29 -9.21 -22.91 -10.06
C ARG A 29 -9.78 -23.04 -8.64
N PRO A 30 -10.28 -21.94 -8.05
CA PRO A 30 -10.68 -21.89 -6.65
C PRO A 30 -12.06 -22.51 -6.38
N CYS A 31 -12.80 -22.86 -7.43
CA CYS A 31 -14.17 -23.37 -7.35
C CYS A 31 -14.40 -24.58 -8.27
N ARG A 32 -15.54 -25.24 -8.10
CA ARG A 32 -15.96 -26.41 -8.90
C ARG A 32 -16.82 -26.05 -10.11
N CYS A 33 -16.76 -24.81 -10.58
CA CYS A 33 -17.48 -24.39 -11.79
C CYS A 33 -17.04 -25.22 -13.01
N LYS A 34 -17.97 -25.44 -13.95
CA LYS A 34 -17.71 -26.10 -15.23
C LYS A 34 -17.49 -25.04 -16.32
N GLY A 35 -16.74 -25.40 -17.37
CA GLY A 35 -16.44 -24.49 -18.49
C GLY A 35 -15.23 -23.58 -18.25
N THR A 36 -15.19 -22.46 -18.98
CA THR A 36 -14.08 -21.47 -18.96
C THR A 36 -14.11 -20.56 -17.73
N THR A 37 -15.29 -20.35 -17.12
CA THR A 37 -15.49 -19.46 -15.95
C THR A 37 -14.87 -19.97 -14.64
N LYS A 38 -14.34 -21.21 -14.63
CA LYS A 38 -13.62 -21.78 -13.48
C LYS A 38 -12.19 -21.24 -13.34
N TRP A 39 -11.65 -20.66 -14.40
CA TRP A 39 -10.27 -20.18 -14.47
C TRP A 39 -10.20 -18.69 -14.15
N VAL A 40 -9.21 -18.33 -13.34
CA VAL A 40 -8.94 -16.93 -12.95
C VAL A 40 -7.46 -16.79 -12.62
N HIS A 41 -6.87 -15.63 -12.89
CA HIS A 41 -5.53 -15.34 -12.41
C HIS A 41 -5.50 -15.19 -10.89
N GLN A 42 -4.45 -15.67 -10.24
CA GLN A 42 -4.27 -15.53 -8.80
C GLN A 42 -4.42 -14.07 -8.32
N LEU A 43 -3.81 -13.12 -9.05
CA LEU A 43 -3.86 -11.70 -8.71
C LEU A 43 -5.26 -11.09 -8.90
N CYS A 44 -5.95 -11.45 -9.98
CA CYS A 44 -7.31 -10.97 -10.25
C CYS A 44 -8.29 -11.48 -9.20
N LEU A 45 -8.18 -12.74 -8.81
CA LEU A 45 -9.01 -13.32 -7.75
C LEU A 45 -8.75 -12.63 -6.41
N GLN A 46 -7.49 -12.41 -6.04
CA GLN A 46 -7.13 -11.75 -4.79
C GLN A 46 -7.71 -10.33 -4.73
N ARG A 47 -7.52 -9.52 -5.79
CA ARG A 47 -8.08 -8.16 -5.85
C ARG A 47 -9.61 -8.14 -5.76
N TRP A 48 -10.29 -9.05 -6.46
CA TRP A 48 -11.75 -9.15 -6.40
C TRP A 48 -12.24 -9.52 -4.99
N ILE A 49 -11.54 -10.44 -4.30
CA ILE A 49 -11.84 -10.80 -2.91
C ILE A 49 -11.63 -9.59 -1.98
N ASP A 50 -10.50 -8.89 -2.11
CA ASP A 50 -10.16 -7.70 -1.30
C ASP A 50 -11.23 -6.61 -1.45
N GLU A 51 -11.70 -6.36 -2.69
CA GLU A 51 -12.81 -5.43 -2.98
C GLU A 51 -14.13 -5.86 -2.33
N LYS A 52 -14.45 -7.16 -2.36
CA LYS A 52 -15.66 -7.69 -1.71
C LYS A 52 -15.59 -7.64 -0.19
N GLN A 53 -14.41 -7.80 0.39
CA GLN A 53 -14.22 -7.78 1.83
C GLN A 53 -14.14 -6.37 2.41
N LYS A 54 -13.84 -5.31 1.63
CA LYS A 54 -13.75 -3.90 2.09
C LYS A 54 -13.03 -3.73 3.44
N GLY A 55 -11.98 -4.52 3.69
CA GLY A 55 -11.22 -4.50 4.95
C GLY A 55 -11.82 -5.30 6.13
N LYS A 56 -12.95 -5.98 5.94
CA LYS A 56 -13.49 -6.97 6.90
C LYS A 56 -12.93 -8.35 6.55
N SER A 57 -11.73 -8.65 7.05
CA SER A 57 -11.00 -9.90 6.81
C SER A 57 -11.71 -11.17 7.30
N THR A 58 -12.79 -11.04 8.06
CA THR A 58 -13.56 -12.15 8.63
C THR A 58 -14.75 -12.58 7.78
N SER A 59 -15.10 -11.85 6.72
CA SER A 59 -16.24 -12.18 5.87
C SER A 59 -15.84 -13.28 4.88
N LYS A 60 -16.48 -14.44 4.99
CA LYS A 60 -16.33 -15.52 4.02
C LYS A 60 -16.84 -15.06 2.65
N VAL A 61 -16.02 -15.24 1.62
CA VAL A 61 -16.40 -14.92 0.23
C VAL A 61 -16.68 -16.24 -0.48
N ALA A 62 -17.84 -16.32 -1.14
CA ALA A 62 -18.24 -17.47 -1.93
C ALA A 62 -18.20 -17.14 -3.43
N CYS A 63 -18.03 -18.17 -4.25
CA CYS A 63 -18.15 -18.06 -5.69
C CYS A 63 -19.56 -17.59 -6.09
N PRO A 64 -19.72 -16.57 -6.95
CA PRO A 64 -21.04 -16.07 -7.35
C PRO A 64 -21.85 -17.06 -8.21
N GLN A 65 -21.19 -18.07 -8.79
CA GLN A 65 -21.82 -19.04 -9.70
C GLN A 65 -22.19 -20.36 -9.03
N CYS A 66 -21.27 -20.94 -8.25
CA CYS A 66 -21.46 -22.25 -7.62
C CYS A 66 -21.58 -22.20 -6.09
N ASN A 67 -21.54 -21.00 -5.50
CA ASN A 67 -21.62 -20.77 -4.06
C ASN A 67 -20.58 -21.56 -3.22
N THR A 68 -19.48 -22.01 -3.84
CA THR A 68 -18.38 -22.65 -3.12
C THR A 68 -17.64 -21.60 -2.31
N GLU A 69 -17.49 -21.82 -1.00
CA GLU A 69 -16.74 -20.93 -0.10
C GLU A 69 -15.25 -20.95 -0.45
N TYR A 70 -14.65 -19.78 -0.64
CA TYR A 70 -13.22 -19.65 -0.88
C TYR A 70 -12.46 -19.76 0.45
N ILE A 71 -11.54 -20.72 0.55
CA ILE A 71 -10.63 -20.87 1.68
C ILE A 71 -9.43 -19.96 1.43
N ILE A 72 -9.51 -18.71 1.89
CA ILE A 72 -8.42 -17.74 1.76
C ILE A 72 -7.46 -17.96 2.93
N VAL A 73 -6.37 -18.68 2.67
CA VAL A 73 -5.25 -18.74 3.62
C VAL A 73 -4.45 -17.47 3.40
N PHE A 74 -4.74 -16.43 4.18
CA PHE A 74 -3.87 -15.27 4.21
C PHE A 74 -2.49 -15.76 4.70
N PRO A 75 -1.41 -15.64 3.89
CA PRO A 75 -0.09 -15.79 4.46
C PRO A 75 -0.01 -14.78 5.61
N LYS A 76 0.64 -15.16 6.71
CA LYS A 76 0.90 -14.23 7.81
C LYS A 76 1.79 -13.13 7.24
N LEU A 77 1.17 -12.11 6.64
CA LEU A 77 1.77 -10.82 6.36
C LEU A 77 2.24 -10.37 7.73
N GLY A 78 3.53 -10.55 7.97
CA GLY A 78 4.07 -10.46 9.31
C GLY A 78 3.76 -9.08 9.90
N PRO A 79 3.86 -8.94 11.24
CA PRO A 79 3.71 -7.65 11.91
C PRO A 79 4.48 -6.52 11.21
N LEU A 80 5.63 -6.85 10.60
CA LEU A 80 6.48 -5.95 9.83
C LEU A 80 5.76 -5.24 8.67
N VAL A 81 4.97 -5.95 7.86
CA VAL A 81 4.32 -5.34 6.68
C VAL A 81 3.26 -4.32 7.11
N PHE A 82 2.52 -4.63 8.19
CA PHE A 82 1.56 -3.70 8.78
C PHE A 82 2.24 -2.47 9.40
N VAL A 83 3.36 -2.69 10.09
CA VAL A 83 4.15 -1.61 10.67
C VAL A 83 4.70 -0.69 9.57
N MET A 84 5.16 -1.25 8.45
CA MET A 84 5.73 -0.47 7.34
C MET A 84 4.67 0.43 6.68
N ASP A 85 3.47 -0.08 6.40
CA ASP A 85 2.36 0.73 5.85
C ASP A 85 1.95 1.86 6.81
N LYS A 86 1.92 1.56 8.12
CA LYS A 86 1.65 2.57 9.15
C LYS A 86 2.74 3.64 9.19
N ILE A 87 4.01 3.25 9.11
CA ILE A 87 5.15 4.17 9.12
C ILE A 87 5.07 5.11 7.92
N ASP A 88 4.90 4.59 6.70
CA ASP A 88 4.83 5.42 5.50
C ASP A 88 3.71 6.47 5.61
N ARG A 89 2.52 6.04 6.06
CA ARG A 89 1.39 6.95 6.26
C ARG A 89 1.67 8.02 7.32
N ILE A 90 2.39 7.67 8.38
CA ILE A 90 2.81 8.62 9.41
C ILE A 90 3.86 9.58 8.85
N ILE A 91 4.87 9.08 8.13
CA ILE A 91 5.93 9.89 7.51
C ILE A 91 5.31 10.95 6.60
N TYR A 92 4.42 10.57 5.69
CA TYR A 92 3.79 11.54 4.77
C TYR A 92 2.98 12.60 5.50
N LYS A 93 2.36 12.27 6.64
CA LYS A 93 1.64 13.26 7.46
C LYS A 93 2.55 14.14 8.29
N VAL A 94 3.63 13.59 8.84
CA VAL A 94 4.50 14.25 9.82
C VAL A 94 5.60 15.06 9.14
N ALA A 95 6.00 14.69 7.93
CA ALA A 95 7.02 15.39 7.13
C ALA A 95 6.84 16.93 7.05
N PRO A 96 5.66 17.47 6.69
CA PRO A 96 5.49 18.93 6.61
C PRO A 96 5.59 19.62 7.98
N PHE A 97 5.15 18.96 9.07
CA PHE A 97 5.27 19.52 10.43
C PHE A 97 6.71 19.53 10.91
N VAL A 98 7.47 18.48 10.64
CA VAL A 98 8.90 18.39 11.01
C VAL A 98 9.72 19.41 10.22
N ALA A 99 9.44 19.56 8.92
CA ALA A 99 10.11 20.58 8.11
C ALA A 99 9.82 22.00 8.67
N GLY A 100 8.56 22.28 9.03
CA GLY A 100 8.19 23.56 9.63
C GLY A 100 8.86 23.82 10.98
N SER A 101 8.91 22.82 11.86
CA SER A 101 9.54 22.96 13.18
C SER A 101 11.06 23.14 13.09
N ILE A 102 11.72 22.45 12.17
CA ILE A 102 13.17 22.60 11.95
C ILE A 102 13.49 24.03 11.49
N LEU A 103 12.72 24.58 10.55
CA LEU A 103 12.93 25.94 10.06
C LEU A 103 12.67 26.98 11.17
N MET A 104 11.58 26.82 11.92
CA MET A 104 11.25 27.77 12.97
C MET A 104 12.25 27.70 14.13
N GLY A 105 12.72 26.49 14.47
CA GLY A 105 13.76 26.27 15.46
C GLY A 105 15.11 26.87 15.06
N SER A 106 15.52 26.74 13.79
CA SER A 106 16.79 27.28 13.31
C SER A 106 16.81 28.81 13.30
N VAL A 107 15.70 29.45 12.90
CA VAL A 107 15.56 30.91 12.95
C VAL A 107 15.55 31.41 14.39
N TYR A 108 14.84 30.74 15.30
CA TYR A 108 14.85 31.11 16.72
C TYR A 108 16.24 31.00 17.34
N TRP A 109 16.92 29.87 17.08
CA TRP A 109 18.26 29.63 17.61
C TRP A 109 19.25 30.71 17.17
N THR A 110 19.25 31.04 15.88
CA THR A 110 20.12 32.10 15.35
C THR A 110 19.82 33.45 15.98
N ALA A 111 18.55 33.86 16.07
CA ALA A 111 18.15 35.12 16.69
C ALA A 111 18.63 35.25 18.15
N VAL A 112 18.50 34.19 18.95
CA VAL A 112 18.97 34.16 20.34
C VAL A 112 20.48 34.31 20.43
N THR A 113 21.24 33.56 19.61
CA THR A 113 22.70 33.67 19.62
C THR A 113 23.19 35.06 19.22
N TYR A 114 22.65 35.65 18.15
CA TYR A 114 23.03 37.01 17.74
C TYR A 114 22.66 38.05 18.80
N GLY A 115 21.46 37.96 19.40
CA GLY A 115 21.05 38.86 20.47
C GLY A 115 21.96 38.80 21.70
N ALA A 116 22.36 37.60 22.12
CA ALA A 116 23.30 37.41 23.23
C ALA A 116 24.68 38.04 22.94
N ILE A 117 25.20 37.84 21.71
CA ILE A 117 26.48 38.42 21.28
C ILE A 117 26.42 39.96 21.33
N THR A 118 25.33 40.56 20.83
CA THR A 118 25.18 42.02 20.83
C THR A 118 25.20 42.61 22.24
N VAL A 119 24.49 42.01 23.20
CA VAL A 119 24.48 42.49 24.60
C VAL A 119 25.88 42.41 25.22
N MET A 120 26.62 41.33 24.97
CA MET A 120 28.00 41.19 25.45
C MET A 120 28.91 42.28 24.87
N GLN A 121 28.82 42.55 23.56
CA GLN A 121 29.63 43.59 22.92
C GLN A 121 29.33 45.00 23.44
N PHE A 122 28.06 45.34 23.68
CA PHE A 122 27.70 46.65 24.25
C PHE A 122 28.23 46.82 25.68
N GLN A 123 28.22 45.76 26.48
CA GLN A 123 28.74 45.83 27.85
C GLN A 123 30.27 46.00 27.89
N GLU A 124 30.99 45.32 27.01
CA GLU A 124 32.45 45.49 26.85
C GLU A 124 32.82 46.92 26.42
N VAL A 125 32.08 47.51 25.47
CA VAL A 125 32.31 48.90 25.02
C VAL A 125 32.04 49.91 26.14
N PHE A 126 30.96 49.73 26.91
CA PHE A 126 30.63 50.63 28.02
C PHE A 126 31.63 50.55 29.19
N VAL A 127 32.20 49.36 29.45
CA VAL A 127 33.26 49.18 30.46
C VAL A 127 34.57 49.83 30.02
N CYS A 128 34.85 49.92 28.72
CA CYS A 128 36.05 50.60 28.22
C CYS A 128 35.93 52.13 28.20
N GLU A 129 34.71 52.68 28.16
CA GLU A 129 34.45 54.13 28.11
C GLU A 129 34.24 54.79 29.49
N GLY A 130 34.07 54.02 30.58
CA GLY A 130 33.82 54.53 31.95
C GLY A 130 35.02 54.41 32.88
#